data_AF-Q98R29-F1
#
_entry.id   AF-Q98R29-F1
#
_cell.length_a   1.000
_cell.length_b   1.000
_cell.length_c   1.000
_cell.angle_alpha   90.00
_cell.angle_beta   90.00
_cell.angle_gamma   90.00
#
_symmetry.space_group_name_H-M   'P 1'
#
loop_
_entity.id
_entity.type
_entity.pdbx_description
1 polymer ?
#
loop_
_entity_poly.entity_id
_entity_poly.type
_entity_poly.pdbx_seq_one_letter_code
_entity_poly.pdbx_strand_id
1 'polypeptide(L)'
;MQRTYYPQGRKVMSKKNKKPTLQKLNKRNWFFNYIVLFIKELKRVRWPKSRKTFRSFFLVIVFTIGFSIFAFVIATLSSYIFTQIGVKL
;
A
#
# COMPACT_ATOMS: atom_id res chain seq x y z
N MET A 1 16.34 -62.16 4.52
CA MET A 1 14.91 -61.78 4.67
C MET A 1 14.81 -60.56 5.57
N GLN A 2 14.52 -59.38 5.03
CA GLN A 2 14.22 -58.18 5.82
C GLN A 2 12.80 -57.73 5.45
N ARG A 3 11.88 -57.80 6.42
CA ARG A 3 10.51 -57.29 6.26
C ARG A 3 10.52 -55.80 6.55
N THR A 4 10.23 -54.98 5.54
CA THR A 4 10.03 -53.54 5.72
C THR A 4 8.63 -53.30 6.29
N TYR A 5 8.58 -52.82 7.54
CA TYR A 5 7.36 -52.32 8.16
C TYR A 5 7.09 -50.90 7.63
N TYR A 6 5.98 -50.73 6.91
CA TYR A 6 5.42 -49.42 6.59
C TYR A 6 4.35 -49.05 7.64
N PRO A 7 4.37 -47.85 8.23
CA PRO A 7 3.28 -47.40 9.08
C PRO A 7 2.04 -47.07 8.23
N GLN A 8 1.00 -47.87 8.41
CA GLN A 8 -0.37 -47.59 7.99
C GLN A 8 -0.90 -46.36 8.73
N GLY A 9 -1.41 -45.38 7.99
CA GLY A 9 -2.26 -44.34 8.59
C GLY A 9 -1.92 -42.89 8.25
N ARG A 10 -2.16 -42.48 7.01
CA ARG A 10 -2.67 -41.12 6.75
C ARG A 10 -3.78 -41.25 5.73
N LYS A 11 -5.01 -40.91 6.12
CA LYS A 11 -6.13 -40.70 5.19
C LYS A 11 -5.68 -39.61 4.21
N VAL A 12 -5.22 -40.01 3.03
CA VAL A 12 -4.98 -39.11 1.92
C VAL A 12 -6.34 -38.55 1.55
N MET A 13 -6.64 -37.34 2.01
CA MET A 13 -7.80 -36.60 1.52
C MET A 13 -7.63 -36.49 0.01
N SER A 14 -8.47 -37.23 -0.71
CA SER A 14 -8.53 -37.25 -2.16
C SER A 14 -8.56 -35.82 -2.67
N LYS A 15 -7.39 -35.37 -3.16
CA LYS A 15 -7.22 -34.07 -3.80
C LYS A 15 -7.93 -34.21 -5.15
N LYS A 16 -9.24 -33.99 -5.16
CA LYS A 16 -10.02 -33.85 -6.40
C LYS A 16 -9.30 -32.81 -7.26
N ASN A 17 -8.65 -33.29 -8.32
CA ASN A 17 -8.12 -32.47 -9.39
C ASN A 17 -9.29 -31.71 -10.02
N LYS A 18 -9.61 -30.54 -9.46
CA LYS A 18 -10.43 -29.55 -10.16
C LYS A 18 -9.59 -29.09 -11.33
N LYS A 19 -9.83 -29.69 -12.50
CA LYS A 19 -9.34 -29.18 -13.79
C LYS A 19 -9.63 -27.67 -13.81
N PRO A 20 -8.71 -26.81 -14.28
CA PRO A 20 -9.05 -25.41 -14.50
C PRO A 20 -10.16 -25.38 -15.54
N THR A 21 -11.41 -25.26 -15.10
CA THR A 21 -12.52 -24.96 -15.98
C THR A 21 -12.20 -23.59 -16.56
N LEU A 22 -11.81 -23.54 -17.84
CA LEU A 22 -11.76 -22.31 -18.61
C LEU A 22 -13.20 -21.80 -18.66
N GLN A 23 -13.57 -20.99 -17.67
CA GLN A 23 -14.88 -20.36 -17.61
C GLN A 23 -14.97 -19.45 -18.82
N LYS A 24 -15.87 -19.79 -19.73
CA LYS A 24 -16.22 -19.01 -20.92
C LYS A 24 -16.58 -17.60 -20.44
N LEU A 25 -15.67 -16.64 -20.64
CA LEU A 25 -15.82 -15.27 -20.15
C LEU A 25 -17.07 -14.66 -20.78
N ASN A 26 -18.13 -14.51 -19.98
CA ASN A 26 -19.30 -13.74 -20.37
C ASN A 26 -18.84 -12.29 -20.58
N LYS A 27 -18.93 -11.79 -21.83
CA LYS A 27 -18.32 -10.54 -22.31
C LYS A 27 -18.74 -9.29 -21.53
N ARG A 28 -19.85 -9.39 -20.78
CA ARG A 28 -20.44 -8.30 -19.99
C ARG A 28 -19.65 -7.91 -18.73
N ASN A 29 -18.79 -8.80 -18.20
CA ASN A 29 -18.13 -8.60 -16.90
C ASN A 29 -16.60 -8.44 -17.01
N TRP A 30 -16.10 -8.03 -18.19
CA TRP A 30 -14.66 -7.91 -18.45
C TRP A 30 -13.98 -6.96 -17.43
N PHE A 31 -14.48 -5.74 -17.24
CA PHE A 31 -13.92 -4.78 -16.28
C PHE A 31 -13.85 -5.29 -14.84
N PHE A 32 -14.90 -5.99 -14.37
CA PHE A 32 -14.90 -6.57 -13.02
C PHE A 32 -13.79 -7.61 -12.85
N ASN A 33 -13.51 -8.42 -13.86
CA ASN A 33 -12.41 -9.38 -13.80
C ASN A 33 -11.04 -8.69 -13.70
N TYR A 34 -10.82 -7.58 -14.42
CA TYR A 34 -9.57 -6.81 -14.31
C TYR A 34 -9.41 -6.17 -12.93
N ILE A 35 -10.49 -5.60 -12.37
CA ILE A 35 -10.47 -5.04 -11.02
C ILE A 35 -10.18 -6.13 -9.98
N VAL A 36 -10.79 -7.31 -10.12
CA VAL A 36 -10.52 -8.45 -9.22
C VAL A 36 -9.07 -8.94 -9.33
N LEU A 37 -8.52 -9.01 -10.54
CA LEU A 37 -7.11 -9.33 -10.77
C LEU A 37 -6.19 -8.26 -10.14
N PHE A 38 -6.52 -6.99 -10.30
CA PHE A 38 -5.78 -5.87 -9.73
C PHE A 38 -5.80 -5.87 -8.20
N ILE A 39 -6.97 -6.08 -7.58
CA ILE A 39 -7.08 -6.19 -6.12
C ILE A 39 -6.31 -7.41 -5.61
N LYS A 40 -6.34 -8.54 -6.34
CA LYS A 40 -5.53 -9.72 -6.00
C LYS A 40 -4.03 -9.40 -6.02
N GLU A 41 -3.58 -8.60 -6.98
CA GLU A 41 -2.18 -8.16 -7.05
C GLU A 41 -1.83 -7.19 -5.92
N LEU A 42 -2.67 -6.19 -5.65
CA LEU A 42 -2.52 -5.28 -4.51
C LEU A 42 -2.49 -6.02 -3.16
N LYS A 43 -3.26 -7.10 -3.02
CA LYS A 43 -3.26 -7.91 -1.81
C LYS A 43 -1.97 -8.72 -1.62
N ARG A 44 -1.25 -9.08 -2.71
CA ARG A 44 0.05 -9.76 -2.64
C ARG A 44 1.16 -8.83 -2.15
N VAL A 45 1.02 -7.54 -2.42
CA VAL A 45 1.99 -6.53 -1.97
C VAL A 45 2.04 -6.54 -0.44
N ARG A 46 3.26 -6.64 0.10
CA ARG A 46 3.51 -6.60 1.54
C ARG A 46 3.25 -5.19 2.06
N TRP A 47 2.03 -4.95 2.53
CA TRP A 47 1.67 -3.66 3.11
C TRP A 47 2.50 -3.36 4.36
N PRO A 48 2.96 -2.10 4.52
CA PRO A 48 3.69 -1.68 5.71
C PRO A 48 2.82 -1.82 6.95
N LYS A 49 3.44 -2.17 8.08
CA LYS A 49 2.74 -2.25 9.36
C LYS A 49 2.25 -0.85 9.75
N SER A 50 0.98 -0.74 10.15
CA SER A 50 0.31 0.52 10.52
C SER A 50 1.15 1.42 11.44
N ARG A 51 1.84 0.85 12.44
CA ARG A 51 2.71 1.61 13.35
C ARG A 51 3.87 2.35 12.66
N LYS A 52 4.48 1.77 11.63
CA LYS A 52 5.56 2.42 10.87
C LYS A 52 5.00 3.55 10.01
N THR A 53 3.86 3.32 9.36
CA THR A 53 3.17 4.33 8.54
C THR A 53 2.76 5.54 9.37
N PHE A 54 2.21 5.32 10.58
CA PHE A 54 1.77 6.42 11.45
C PHE A 54 2.92 7.29 11.93
N ARG A 55 4.08 6.70 12.24
CA ARG A 55 5.28 7.47 12.61
C ARG A 55 5.78 8.33 11.46
N SER A 56 5.84 7.78 10.24
CA SER A 56 6.22 8.56 9.05
C SER A 56 5.21 9.66 8.74
N PHE A 57 3.92 9.40 8.89
CA PHE A 57 2.86 10.39 8.69
C PHE A 57 2.99 11.56 9.69
N PHE A 58 3.24 11.27 10.97
CA PHE A 58 3.44 12.30 11.98
C PHE A 58 4.69 13.15 11.71
N LEU A 59 5.79 12.53 11.26
CA LEU A 59 6.99 13.26 10.85
C LEU A 59 6.71 14.26 9.72
N VAL A 60 5.89 13.87 8.73
CA VAL A 60 5.49 14.78 7.64
C VAL A 60 4.67 15.95 8.17
N ILE A 61 3.72 15.71 9.08
CA ILE A 61 2.92 16.80 9.68
C ILE A 61 3.81 17.80 10.41
N VAL A 62 4.69 17.31 11.29
CA VAL A 62 5.59 18.18 12.07
C VAL A 62 6.52 18.97 11.15
N PHE A 63 7.06 18.32 10.12
CA PHE A 63 7.90 18.99 9.13
C PHE A 63 7.14 20.08 8.36
N THR A 64 5.92 19.78 7.88
CA THR A 64 5.10 20.75 7.14
C THR A 64 4.73 21.95 7.99
N ILE A 65 4.36 21.75 9.26
CA ILE A 65 4.06 22.85 10.19
C ILE A 65 5.31 23.69 10.44
N GLY A 66 6.45 23.05 10.73
CA GLY A 66 7.72 23.75 10.94
C GLY A 66 8.15 24.56 9.72
N PHE A 67 8.03 23.97 8.53
CA PHE A 67 8.35 24.64 7.27
C PHE A 67 7.39 25.79 6.96
N SER A 68 6.10 25.64 7.26
CA SER A 68 5.10 26.70 7.10
C SER A 68 5.40 27.91 7.98
N ILE A 69 5.77 27.69 9.24
CA ILE A 69 6.17 28.77 10.15
C ILE A 69 7.45 29.44 9.64
N PHE A 70 8.44 28.66 9.21
CA PHE A 70 9.68 29.19 8.65
C PHE A 70 9.43 30.07 7.42
N ALA A 71 8.61 29.60 6.48
CA ALA A 71 8.23 30.37 5.30
C ALA A 71 7.49 31.66 5.66
N PHE A 72 6.60 31.61 6.67
CA PHE A 72 5.87 32.78 7.15
C PHE A 72 6.80 33.83 7.77
N VAL A 73 7.80 33.40 8.54
CA VAL A 73 8.81 34.31 9.11
C VAL A 73 9.60 34.99 8.01
N ILE A 74 10.07 34.24 7.00
CA ILE A 74 10.78 34.82 5.86
C ILE A 74 9.89 35.83 5.13
N ALA A 75 8.64 35.47 4.82
CA ALA A 75 7.71 36.37 4.14
C ALA A 75 7.52 37.67 4.94
N THR A 76 7.34 37.57 6.25
CA THR A 76 7.14 38.73 7.12
C THR A 76 8.41 39.60 7.19
N LEU A 77 9.60 39.00 7.27
CA LEU A 77 10.87 39.72 7.24
C LEU A 77 11.07 40.43 5.90
N SER A 78 10.79 39.76 4.79
CA SER A 78 10.85 40.35 3.46
C SER A 78 9.88 41.53 3.34
N SER A 79 8.62 41.38 3.77
CA SER A 79 7.65 42.47 3.79
C SER A 79 8.10 43.64 4.67
N TYR A 80 8.68 43.37 5.84
CA TYR A 80 9.22 44.40 6.73
C TYR A 80 10.35 45.19 6.07
N ILE A 81 11.30 44.49 5.44
CA ILE A 81 12.41 45.11 4.71
C ILE A 81 11.90 45.95 3.54
N PHE A 82 10.96 45.44 2.74
CA PHE A 82 10.41 46.20 1.61
C PHE A 82 9.64 47.45 2.05
N THR A 83 8.91 47.38 3.16
CA THR A 83 8.22 48.53 3.73
C THR A 83 9.20 49.62 4.18
N GLN A 84 10.37 49.24 4.73
CA GLN A 84 11.43 50.19 5.11
C GLN A 84 12.13 50.82 3.90
N ILE A 85 12.24 50.09 2.79
CA ILE A 85 12.83 50.59 1.53
C ILE A 85 11.85 51.50 0.75
N GLY A 86 10.63 51.72 1.28
CA GLY A 86 9.64 52.61 0.68
C GLY A 86 8.85 51.99 -0.47
N VAL A 87 9.06 50.71 -0.75
CA VAL A 87 8.24 49.94 -1.68
C VAL A 87 6.98 49.52 -0.92
N LYS A 88 5.88 50.25 -1.13
CA LYS A 88 4.57 49.83 -0.63
C LYS A 88 4.16 48.56 -1.38
N LEU A 89 4.19 47.43 -0.68
CA LEU A 89 3.57 46.17 -1.07
C LEU A 89 2.05 46.25 -0.96
#